data_AF-A0A438EMI4-F1
#
_entry.id   AF-A0A438EMI4-F1
#
_cell.length_a   1.000
_cell.length_b   1.000
_cell.length_c   1.000
_cell.angle_alpha   90.00
_cell.angle_beta   90.00
_cell.angle_gamma   90.00
#
_symmetry.space_group_name_H-M   'P 1'
#
loop_
_entity.id
_entity.type
_entity.pdbx_description
1 polymer ?
#
loop_
_entity_poly.entity_id
_entity_poly.type
_entity_poly.pdbx_seq_one_letter_code
_entity_poly.pdbx_strand_id
1 'polypeptide(L)'
;MYSMRVMLGLATSMNLEIEQLDVKTIFLHGDLEKEIYMEQPEGFTIKSKEHLVCRLKKSLYGLKQTLRQWYKKFDSFMVKHGYDRTAFDHCVFVKKFSYGEFIILLLYVDDMLIVSHNTSKIDKLKNELSKSFEMKDLGLASQILSIKISRDRTNGKLWLSQESYIEKVLDKFNMGKAKPVSSPLGSHLKLSSKQSPSREKEKEEMQKVSYVSAMGSLMYVIVCTRPDIAHVVGVVNGFLSNPGKEH
;
A
#
# COMPACT_ATOMS: atom_id res chain seq x y z
N MET A 1 -0.17 -6.65 4.38
CA MET A 1 -1.27 -6.44 5.35
C MET A 1 -1.22 -7.38 6.56
N TYR A 2 -1.08 -8.70 6.38
CA TYR A 2 -0.95 -9.64 7.51
C TYR A 2 0.23 -9.28 8.44
N SER A 3 1.44 -9.13 7.87
CA SER A 3 2.65 -8.78 8.60
C SER A 3 2.53 -7.47 9.38
N MET A 4 1.88 -6.46 8.78
CA MET A 4 1.59 -5.19 9.45
C MET A 4 0.68 -5.40 10.67
N ARG A 5 -0.41 -6.17 10.55
CA ARG A 5 -1.30 -6.47 11.69
C ARG A 5 -0.58 -7.23 12.80
N VAL A 6 0.24 -8.22 12.45
CA VAL A 6 1.06 -8.98 13.42
C VAL A 6 2.03 -8.04 14.14
N MET A 7 2.74 -7.20 13.40
CA MET A 7 3.71 -6.26 13.96
C MET A 7 3.04 -5.23 14.87
N LEU A 8 1.88 -4.68 14.50
CA LEU A 8 1.10 -3.77 15.34
C LEU A 8 0.53 -4.47 16.58
N GLY A 9 0.12 -5.74 16.45
CA GLY A 9 -0.31 -6.59 17.57
C GLY A 9 0.82 -6.83 18.56
N LEU A 10 2.01 -7.18 18.07
CA LEU A 10 3.23 -7.32 18.89
C LEU A 10 3.58 -6.01 19.59
N ALA A 11 3.57 -4.90 18.85
CA ALA A 11 3.84 -3.58 19.41
C ALA A 11 2.86 -3.23 20.54
N THR A 12 1.59 -3.55 20.38
CA THR A 12 0.56 -3.32 21.39
C THR A 12 0.80 -4.22 22.62
N SER A 13 0.98 -5.53 22.40
CA SER A 13 1.15 -6.52 23.47
C SER A 13 2.40 -6.29 24.32
N MET A 14 3.48 -5.81 23.71
CA MET A 14 4.78 -5.60 24.38
C MET A 14 5.05 -4.12 24.68
N ASN A 15 4.08 -3.23 24.44
CA ASN A 15 4.24 -1.78 24.61
C ASN A 15 5.46 -1.19 23.86
N LEU A 16 5.75 -1.68 22.65
CA LEU A 16 6.87 -1.22 21.81
C LEU A 16 6.59 0.16 21.22
N GLU A 17 7.64 0.89 20.82
CA GLU A 17 7.51 2.06 19.96
C GLU A 17 7.12 1.66 18.54
N ILE A 18 6.39 2.55 17.86
CA ILE A 18 5.99 2.38 16.46
C ILE A 18 6.29 3.70 15.76
N GLU A 19 7.35 3.70 14.97
CA GLU A 19 7.81 4.89 14.25
C GLU A 19 7.71 4.66 12.74
N GLN A 20 7.53 5.76 12.01
CA GLN A 20 7.27 5.72 10.58
C GLN A 20 8.29 6.58 9.82
N LEU A 21 8.76 6.02 8.72
CA LEU A 21 9.55 6.74 7.73
C LEU A 21 8.90 6.61 6.36
N ASP A 22 9.20 7.56 5.49
CA ASP A 22 8.85 7.53 4.08
C ASP A 22 10.13 7.77 3.25
N VAL A 23 10.30 7.04 2.16
CA VAL A 23 11.43 7.25 1.25
C VAL A 23 10.98 8.13 0.10
N LYS A 24 11.62 9.29 -0.02
CA LYS A 24 11.38 10.14 -1.17
C LYS A 24 11.98 9.54 -2.42
N THR A 25 11.24 9.66 -3.51
CA THR A 25 11.73 9.39 -4.87
C THR A 25 12.36 8.00 -5.05
N ILE A 26 11.77 6.94 -4.46
CA ILE A 26 12.23 5.54 -4.58
C ILE A 26 12.62 5.13 -6.00
N PHE A 27 11.93 5.70 -6.99
CA PHE A 27 12.12 5.38 -8.39
C PHE A 27 13.49 5.76 -8.92
N LEU A 28 14.20 6.72 -8.31
CA LEU A 28 15.52 7.18 -8.75
C LEU A 28 16.67 6.44 -8.04
N HIS A 29 16.36 5.67 -7.01
CA HIS A 29 17.40 5.01 -6.19
C HIS A 29 17.89 3.69 -6.80
N GLY A 30 17.08 3.02 -7.61
CA GLY A 30 17.41 1.73 -8.21
C GLY A 30 18.44 1.82 -9.33
N ASP A 31 19.42 0.91 -9.29
CA ASP A 31 20.35 0.70 -10.40
C ASP A 31 19.70 -0.14 -11.49
N LEU A 32 19.98 0.19 -12.75
CA LEU A 32 19.46 -0.55 -13.89
C LEU A 32 20.42 -1.69 -14.26
N GLU A 33 19.92 -2.93 -14.24
CA GLU A 33 20.67 -4.11 -14.70
C GLU A 33 20.79 -4.18 -16.23
N LYS A 34 19.89 -3.50 -16.95
CA LYS A 34 19.83 -3.49 -18.42
C LYS A 34 19.92 -2.06 -18.92
N GLU A 35 20.53 -1.88 -20.08
CA GLU A 35 20.49 -0.60 -20.77
C GLU A 35 19.07 -0.34 -21.29
N ILE A 36 18.51 0.80 -20.90
CA ILE A 36 17.18 1.23 -21.30
C ILE A 36 17.30 2.62 -21.86
N TYR A 37 16.67 2.81 -23.01
CA TYR A 37 16.56 4.09 -23.68
C TYR A 37 15.11 4.54 -23.63
N MET A 38 14.92 5.85 -23.51
CA MET A 38 13.61 6.48 -23.63
C MET A 38 13.66 7.60 -24.66
N GLU A 39 12.53 7.88 -25.28
CA GLU A 39 12.37 9.10 -26.07
C GLU A 39 12.65 10.33 -25.21
N GLN A 40 13.08 11.40 -25.85
CA GLN A 40 13.31 12.66 -25.15
C GLN A 40 11.99 13.14 -24.54
N PRO A 41 11.95 13.47 -23.24
CA PRO A 41 10.73 13.92 -22.61
C PRO A 41 10.31 15.28 -23.19
N GLU A 42 9.01 15.52 -23.23
CA GLU A 42 8.45 16.78 -23.68
C GLU A 42 9.07 17.97 -22.93
N GLY A 43 9.46 19.02 -23.66
CA GLY A 43 10.16 20.17 -23.11
C GLY A 43 11.69 20.01 -22.96
N PHE A 44 12.24 18.81 -23.13
CA PHE A 44 13.68 18.54 -23.10
C PHE A 44 14.26 18.11 -24.46
N THR A 45 13.43 18.09 -25.50
CA THR A 45 13.86 17.77 -26.87
C THR A 45 14.86 18.79 -27.38
N ILE A 46 16.04 18.32 -27.79
CA ILE A 46 17.08 19.18 -28.34
C ILE A 46 16.81 19.43 -29.83
N LYS A 47 16.69 20.71 -30.23
CA LYS A 47 16.50 21.10 -31.63
C LYS A 47 17.57 20.47 -32.53
N SER A 48 17.14 19.93 -33.68
CA SER A 48 17.97 19.20 -34.65
C SER A 48 18.52 17.85 -34.17
N LYS A 49 18.11 17.37 -33.00
CA LYS A 49 18.48 16.06 -32.43
C LYS A 49 17.25 15.29 -31.95
N GLU A 50 16.09 15.55 -32.53
CA GLU A 50 14.80 14.97 -32.14
C GLU A 50 14.78 13.45 -32.25
N HIS A 51 15.55 12.89 -33.19
CA HIS A 51 15.69 11.45 -33.42
C HIS A 51 16.55 10.72 -32.36
N LEU A 52 17.24 11.45 -31.47
CA LEU A 52 18.04 10.84 -30.43
C LEU A 52 17.17 10.40 -29.25
N VAL A 53 17.68 9.42 -28.51
CA VAL A 53 17.06 8.87 -27.31
C VAL A 53 17.95 9.08 -26.08
N CYS A 54 17.33 9.21 -24.92
CA CYS A 54 18.03 9.32 -23.64
C CYS A 54 18.35 7.93 -23.08
N ARG A 55 19.61 7.66 -22.75
CA ARG A 55 19.99 6.46 -21.99
C ARG A 55 19.73 6.69 -20.50
N LEU A 56 18.89 5.86 -19.90
CA LEU A 56 18.61 5.93 -18.48
C LEU A 56 19.81 5.42 -17.66
N LYS A 57 20.30 6.26 -16.74
CA LYS A 57 21.39 5.91 -15.80
C LYS A 57 20.89 5.28 -14.51
N LYS A 58 19.63 5.57 -14.14
CA LYS A 58 18.93 5.09 -12.95
C LYS A 58 17.53 4.66 -13.36
N SER A 59 16.87 3.90 -12.50
CA SER A 59 15.47 3.60 -12.69
C SER A 59 14.62 4.88 -12.73
N LEU A 60 13.46 4.81 -13.34
CA LEU A 60 12.51 5.92 -13.49
C LEU A 60 11.10 5.42 -13.17
N TYR A 61 10.20 6.34 -12.80
CA TYR A 61 8.79 6.03 -12.63
C TYR A 61 8.22 5.42 -13.93
N GLY A 62 7.32 4.44 -13.79
CA GLY A 62 6.69 3.76 -14.93
C GLY A 62 7.47 2.59 -15.51
N LEU A 63 8.76 2.40 -15.18
CA LEU A 63 9.45 1.18 -15.60
C LEU A 63 9.04 -0.03 -14.74
N LYS A 64 8.74 -1.15 -15.39
CA LYS A 64 8.29 -2.39 -14.74
C LYS A 64 9.27 -2.92 -13.68
N GLN A 65 10.58 -2.68 -13.85
CA GLN A 65 11.62 -3.16 -12.95
C GLN A 65 11.95 -2.22 -11.80
N THR A 66 11.47 -0.97 -11.79
CA THR A 66 11.93 0.05 -10.82
C THR A 66 11.70 -0.37 -9.37
N LEU A 67 10.50 -0.85 -9.04
CA LEU A 67 10.17 -1.29 -7.68
C LEU A 67 11.04 -2.47 -7.23
N ARG A 68 11.36 -3.39 -8.14
CA ARG A 68 12.25 -4.52 -7.87
C ARG A 68 13.68 -4.06 -7.60
N GLN A 69 14.19 -3.10 -8.37
CA GLN A 69 15.55 -2.58 -8.18
C GLN A 69 15.67 -1.78 -6.89
N TRP A 70 14.65 -0.99 -6.56
CA TRP A 70 14.53 -0.34 -5.26
C TRP A 70 14.61 -1.37 -4.13
N TYR A 71 13.76 -2.40 -4.17
CA TYR A 71 13.74 -3.44 -3.14
C TYR A 71 15.11 -4.14 -3.01
N LYS A 72 15.75 -4.54 -4.12
CA LYS A 72 17.08 -5.19 -4.09
C LYS A 72 18.14 -4.31 -3.42
N LYS A 73 18.13 -3.01 -3.73
CA LYS A 73 19.07 -2.05 -3.13
C LYS A 73 18.82 -1.89 -1.63
N PHE A 74 17.56 -1.74 -1.24
CA PHE A 74 17.16 -1.64 0.16
C PHE A 74 17.50 -2.91 0.95
N ASP A 75 17.19 -4.08 0.38
CA ASP A 75 17.52 -5.38 0.94
C ASP A 75 19.03 -5.53 1.17
N SER A 76 19.84 -5.23 0.16
CA SER A 76 21.31 -5.27 0.27
C SER A 76 21.82 -4.34 1.37
N PHE A 77 21.22 -3.15 1.50
CA PHE A 77 21.52 -2.23 2.59
C PHE A 77 21.18 -2.85 3.96
N MET A 78 19.98 -3.38 4.14
CA MET A 78 19.54 -3.96 5.42
C MET A 78 20.40 -5.15 5.83
N VAL A 79 20.68 -6.08 4.91
CA VAL A 79 21.54 -7.24 5.16
C VAL A 79 22.96 -6.80 5.52
N LYS A 80 23.53 -5.81 4.82
CA LYS A 80 24.85 -5.25 5.14
C LYS A 80 24.90 -4.63 6.55
N HIS A 81 23.78 -4.09 7.03
CA HIS A 81 23.65 -3.55 8.39
C HIS A 81 23.25 -4.61 9.43
N GLY A 82 23.27 -5.90 9.06
CA GLY A 82 23.04 -7.02 9.97
C GLY A 82 21.57 -7.25 10.33
N TYR A 83 20.65 -6.93 9.43
CA TYR A 83 19.24 -7.32 9.53
C TYR A 83 18.96 -8.56 8.70
N ASP A 84 18.16 -9.47 9.26
CA ASP A 84 17.68 -10.66 8.58
C ASP A 84 16.27 -10.43 8.03
N ARG A 85 16.01 -10.93 6.83
CA ARG A 85 14.64 -11.01 6.29
C ARG A 85 13.88 -12.13 6.98
N THR A 86 12.58 -11.94 7.20
CA THR A 86 11.73 -13.07 7.57
C THR A 86 11.50 -14.01 6.37
N ALA A 87 11.28 -15.28 6.67
CA ALA A 87 10.99 -16.30 5.65
C ALA A 87 9.58 -16.18 5.05
N PHE A 88 8.63 -15.64 5.83
CA PHE A 88 7.24 -15.50 5.41
C PHE A 88 7.00 -14.23 4.60
N ASP A 89 7.65 -13.13 4.98
CA ASP A 89 7.54 -11.85 4.31
C ASP A 89 8.93 -11.20 4.19
N HIS A 90 9.47 -11.21 2.97
CA HIS A 90 10.79 -10.65 2.69
C HIS A 90 10.85 -9.12 2.77
N CYS A 91 9.71 -8.45 2.95
CA CYS A 91 9.66 -7.02 3.26
C CYS A 91 9.75 -6.73 4.77
N VAL A 92 9.79 -7.76 5.62
CA VAL A 92 10.01 -7.64 7.06
C VAL A 92 11.46 -7.99 7.37
N PHE A 93 12.16 -7.04 7.99
CA PHE A 93 13.53 -7.14 8.43
C PHE A 93 13.59 -7.16 9.95
N VAL A 94 14.37 -8.05 10.53
CA VAL A 94 14.53 -8.21 11.97
C VAL A 94 16.01 -8.19 12.32
N LYS A 95 16.36 -7.43 13.35
CA LYS A 95 17.69 -7.49 13.96
C LYS A 95 17.55 -7.70 15.44
N LYS A 96 18.19 -8.75 15.95
CA LYS A 96 18.26 -9.06 17.37
C LYS A 96 19.56 -8.50 17.95
N PHE A 97 19.49 -8.04 19.19
CA PHE A 97 20.60 -7.53 19.97
C PHE A 97 20.73 -8.34 21.28
N SER A 98 21.72 -7.98 22.09
CA SER A 98 21.89 -8.53 23.44
C SER A 98 20.65 -8.29 24.32
N TYR A 99 20.48 -9.10 25.37
CA TYR A 99 19.42 -8.94 26.37
C TYR A 99 17.98 -9.00 25.80
N GLY A 100 17.79 -9.67 24.66
CA GLY A 100 16.47 -9.85 24.06
C GLY A 100 15.92 -8.61 23.35
N GLU A 101 16.70 -7.54 23.21
CA GLU A 101 16.30 -6.36 22.44
C GLU A 101 16.28 -6.67 20.93
N PHE A 102 15.39 -6.01 20.18
CA PHE A 102 15.27 -6.21 18.75
C PHE A 102 14.72 -4.97 18.04
N ILE A 103 14.95 -4.88 16.73
CA ILE A 103 14.22 -4.01 15.82
C ILE A 103 13.51 -4.87 14.79
N ILE A 104 12.26 -4.56 14.51
CA ILE A 104 11.51 -5.05 13.35
C ILE A 104 11.25 -3.84 12.44
N LEU A 105 11.60 -3.93 11.16
CA LEU A 105 11.26 -2.96 10.14
C LEU A 105 10.40 -3.64 9.07
N LEU A 106 9.23 -3.06 8.78
CA LEU A 106 8.39 -3.42 7.64
C LEU A 106 8.58 -2.37 6.55
N LEU A 107 8.95 -2.80 5.35
CA LEU A 107 8.97 -1.97 4.15
C LEU A 107 7.72 -2.22 3.30
N TYR A 108 6.97 -1.18 2.96
CA TYR A 108 5.94 -1.24 1.94
C TYR A 108 6.22 -0.20 0.88
N VAL A 109 6.90 -0.61 -0.20
CA VAL A 109 7.27 0.27 -1.31
C VAL A 109 8.10 1.48 -0.82
N ASP A 110 7.48 2.61 -0.52
CA ASP A 110 8.04 3.85 0.01
C ASP A 110 7.79 4.05 1.51
N ASP A 111 6.69 3.53 2.04
CA ASP A 111 6.34 3.57 3.47
C ASP A 111 7.16 2.56 4.29
N MET A 112 7.60 2.96 5.48
CA MET A 112 8.26 2.08 6.44
C MET A 112 7.64 2.20 7.83
N LEU A 113 7.50 1.06 8.51
CA LEU A 113 7.23 1.04 9.96
C LEU A 113 8.37 0.35 10.70
N ILE A 114 8.78 0.96 11.80
CA ILE A 114 9.84 0.48 12.68
C ILE A 114 9.24 0.22 14.05
N VAL A 115 9.49 -0.96 14.60
CA VAL A 115 9.00 -1.39 15.90
C VAL A 115 10.13 -1.92 16.76
N SER A 116 10.27 -1.38 17.97
CA SER A 116 11.33 -1.74 18.94
C SER A 116 11.00 -1.19 20.33
N HIS A 117 11.63 -1.73 21.37
CA HIS A 117 11.62 -1.15 22.72
C HIS A 117 12.58 0.04 22.87
N ASN A 118 13.64 0.09 22.06
CA ASN A 118 14.77 0.99 22.28
C ASN A 118 14.78 2.10 21.22
N THR A 119 14.32 3.28 21.60
CA THR A 119 14.27 4.49 20.75
C THR A 119 15.64 4.88 20.23
N SER A 120 16.69 4.79 21.05
CA SER A 120 18.07 5.09 20.60
C SER A 120 18.52 4.19 19.44
N LYS A 121 18.11 2.91 19.43
CA LYS A 121 18.38 2.02 18.30
C LYS A 121 17.53 2.36 17.08
N ILE A 122 16.28 2.81 17.27
CA ILE A 122 15.43 3.32 16.18
C ILE A 122 16.10 4.55 15.55
N ASP A 123 16.52 5.53 16.34
CA ASP A 123 17.21 6.74 15.89
C ASP A 123 18.50 6.40 15.14
N LYS A 124 19.26 5.42 15.63
CA LYS A 124 20.46 4.95 14.91
C LYS A 124 20.12 4.39 13.54
N LEU A 125 19.09 3.53 13.43
CA LEU A 125 18.63 3.00 12.15
C LEU A 125 18.14 4.12 11.21
N LYS A 126 17.34 5.07 11.72
CA LYS A 126 16.86 6.24 10.99
C LYS A 126 18.02 7.08 10.41
N ASN A 127 19.07 7.27 11.20
CA ASN A 127 20.27 7.98 10.79
C ASN A 127 21.07 7.20 9.73
N GLU A 128 21.19 5.88 9.86
CA GLU A 128 21.86 5.03 8.86
C GLU A 128 21.10 5.04 7.52
N LEU A 129 19.76 4.97 7.56
CA LEU A 129 18.89 5.09 6.40
C LEU A 129 19.01 6.45 5.73
N SER A 130 18.92 7.55 6.50
CA SER A 130 19.01 8.92 6.00
C SER A 130 20.35 9.27 5.37
N LYS A 131 21.43 8.54 5.72
CA LYS A 131 22.73 8.68 5.05
C LYS A 131 22.77 8.05 3.66
N SER A 132 21.92 7.06 3.41
CA SER A 132 21.96 6.25 2.17
C SER A 132 20.80 6.57 1.22
N PHE A 133 19.68 7.02 1.76
CA PHE A 133 18.45 7.30 1.04
C PHE A 133 17.88 8.64 1.49
N GLU A 134 17.17 9.32 0.59
CA GLU A 134 16.46 10.54 0.95
C GLU A 134 15.21 10.17 1.76
N MET A 135 15.33 10.25 3.08
CA MET A 135 14.25 9.86 4.00
C MET A 135 13.44 11.08 4.45
N LYS A 136 12.16 10.83 4.72
CA LYS A 136 11.27 11.71 5.46
C LYS A 136 10.88 11.01 6.75
N ASP A 137 11.24 11.61 7.88
CA ASP A 137 10.80 11.12 9.19
C ASP A 137 9.38 11.61 9.48
N LEU A 138 8.48 10.67 9.73
CA LEU A 138 7.09 10.93 10.07
C LEU A 138 6.83 10.80 11.58
N GLY A 139 7.85 10.45 12.36
CA GLY A 139 7.78 10.31 13.81
C GLY A 139 6.96 9.09 14.22
N LEU A 140 6.14 9.26 15.25
CA LEU A 140 5.22 8.21 15.71
C LEU A 140 4.19 7.89 14.63
N ALA A 141 3.99 6.60 14.39
CA ALA A 141 3.06 6.13 13.36
C ALA A 141 1.62 6.53 13.71
N SER A 142 1.08 7.46 12.93
CA SER A 142 -0.32 7.92 13.02
C SER A 142 -1.16 7.48 11.82
N GLN A 143 -0.52 7.13 10.70
CA GLN A 143 -1.19 6.64 9.50
C GLN A 143 -0.25 5.84 8.61
N ILE A 144 -0.65 4.65 8.16
CA ILE A 144 0.07 3.86 7.14
C ILE A 144 -0.90 3.37 6.08
N LEU A 145 -0.56 3.47 4.79
CA LEU A 145 -1.41 2.96 3.69
C LEU A 145 -2.86 3.46 3.76
N SER A 146 -3.07 4.74 4.09
CA SER A 146 -4.41 5.32 4.32
C SER A 146 -5.21 4.66 5.46
N ILE A 147 -4.54 3.99 6.40
CA ILE A 147 -5.11 3.46 7.63
C ILE A 147 -4.60 4.32 8.78
N LYS A 148 -5.51 5.04 9.42
CA LYS A 148 -5.23 5.80 10.64
C LYS A 148 -4.96 4.83 11.78
N ILE A 149 -3.88 5.07 12.51
CA ILE A 149 -3.50 4.35 13.72
C ILE A 149 -3.81 5.24 14.91
N SER A 150 -4.48 4.70 15.91
CA SER A 150 -4.71 5.38 17.18
C SER A 150 -4.39 4.41 18.31
N ARG A 151 -3.70 4.88 19.34
CA ARG A 151 -3.17 4.00 20.39
C ARG A 151 -3.40 4.60 21.75
N ASP A 152 -3.89 3.76 22.66
CA ASP A 152 -4.04 4.03 24.08
C ASP A 152 -3.12 3.08 24.83
N ARG A 153 -1.99 3.61 25.30
CA ARG A 153 -0.99 2.82 26.03
C ARG A 153 -1.46 2.43 27.42
N THR A 154 -2.25 3.30 28.08
CA THR A 154 -2.75 3.06 29.44
C THR A 154 -3.65 1.82 29.47
N ASN A 155 -4.52 1.68 28.49
CA ASN A 155 -5.41 0.52 28.37
C ASN A 155 -4.87 -0.60 27.47
N GLY A 156 -3.66 -0.46 26.92
CA GLY A 156 -3.04 -1.46 26.05
C GLY A 156 -3.82 -1.71 24.75
N LYS A 157 -4.43 -0.67 24.17
CA LYS A 157 -5.30 -0.77 22.98
C LYS A 157 -4.70 -0.04 21.78
N LEU A 158 -4.95 -0.58 20.60
CA LEU A 158 -4.61 0.02 19.31
C LEU A 158 -5.78 -0.17 18.35
N TRP A 159 -6.19 0.92 17.69
CA TRP A 159 -7.27 0.96 16.73
C TRP A 159 -6.75 1.32 15.34
N LEU A 160 -7.38 0.72 14.34
CA LEU A 160 -7.15 0.98 12.93
C LEU A 160 -8.43 1.50 12.30
N SER A 161 -8.36 2.62 11.57
CA SER A 161 -9.51 3.20 10.87
C SER A 161 -9.16 3.55 9.43
N GLN A 162 -10.07 3.23 8.51
CA GLN A 162 -10.01 3.65 7.10
C GLN A 162 -11.11 4.66 6.75
N GLU A 163 -11.65 5.36 7.73
CA GLU A 163 -12.72 6.36 7.55
C GLU A 163 -12.42 7.33 6.39
N SER A 164 -11.25 8.00 6.43
CA SER A 164 -10.85 8.95 5.39
C SER A 164 -10.66 8.32 4.00
N TYR A 165 -10.30 7.03 3.92
CA TYR A 165 -10.24 6.31 2.66
C TYR A 165 -11.65 5.98 2.15
N ILE A 166 -12.54 5.51 3.04
CA ILE A 166 -13.93 5.17 2.71
C ILE A 166 -14.68 6.42 2.23
N GLU A 167 -14.50 7.57 2.88
CA GLU A 167 -15.08 8.85 2.43
C GLU A 167 -14.64 9.20 1.02
N LYS A 168 -13.34 9.10 0.71
CA LYS A 168 -12.81 9.32 -0.65
C LYS A 168 -13.40 8.34 -1.67
N VAL A 169 -13.63 7.09 -1.27
CA VAL A 169 -14.29 6.10 -2.14
C VAL A 169 -15.74 6.50 -2.41
N LEU A 170 -16.49 6.91 -1.38
CA LEU A 170 -17.86 7.38 -1.54
C LEU A 170 -17.92 8.60 -2.46
N ASP A 171 -17.04 9.59 -2.28
CA ASP A 171 -16.97 10.77 -3.14
C ASP A 171 -16.63 10.40 -4.58
N LYS A 172 -15.63 9.53 -4.80
CA LYS A 172 -15.20 9.07 -6.13
C LYS A 172 -16.36 8.44 -6.92
N PHE A 173 -17.27 7.73 -6.26
CA PHE A 173 -18.40 7.07 -6.88
C PHE A 173 -19.73 7.84 -6.71
N ASN A 174 -19.69 9.12 -6.32
CA ASN A 174 -20.85 9.99 -6.12
C ASN A 174 -21.87 9.45 -5.10
N MET A 175 -21.38 8.78 -4.06
CA MET A 175 -22.16 8.15 -3.00
C MET A 175 -22.10 8.89 -1.65
N GLY A 176 -21.59 10.11 -1.59
CA GLY A 176 -21.49 10.88 -0.33
C GLY A 176 -22.83 11.15 0.38
N LYS A 177 -23.96 11.03 -0.33
CA LYS A 177 -25.33 11.13 0.23
C LYS A 177 -26.03 9.77 0.39
N ALA A 178 -25.30 8.66 0.22
CA ALA A 178 -25.88 7.33 0.35
C ALA A 178 -26.37 7.11 1.80
N LYS A 179 -27.53 6.46 1.95
CA LYS A 179 -28.08 6.17 3.27
C LYS A 179 -27.32 4.98 3.88
N PRO A 180 -26.92 5.07 5.16
CA PRO A 180 -26.30 3.94 5.84
C PRO A 180 -27.32 2.81 5.99
N VAL A 181 -26.86 1.57 5.82
CA VAL A 181 -27.65 0.36 6.03
C VAL A 181 -26.91 -0.58 6.97
N SER A 182 -27.64 -1.23 7.87
CA SER A 182 -27.08 -2.21 8.82
C SER A 182 -26.79 -3.55 8.16
N SER A 183 -27.55 -3.93 7.12
CA SER A 183 -27.34 -5.11 6.30
C SER A 183 -26.94 -4.69 4.88
N PRO A 184 -25.68 -4.88 4.47
CA PRO A 184 -25.21 -4.49 3.14
C PRO A 184 -25.88 -5.25 1.99
N LEU A 185 -26.36 -6.46 2.26
CA LEU A 185 -27.11 -7.29 1.31
C LEU A 185 -28.44 -7.71 1.95
N GLY A 186 -29.55 -7.43 1.28
CA GLY A 186 -30.86 -7.89 1.72
C GLY A 186 -31.04 -9.38 1.44
N SER A 187 -31.63 -10.15 2.36
CA SER A 187 -31.87 -11.60 2.20
C SER A 187 -32.74 -11.96 0.99
N HIS A 188 -33.54 -11.00 0.51
CA HIS A 188 -34.37 -11.12 -0.68
C HIS A 188 -33.59 -10.88 -1.98
N LEU A 189 -32.40 -10.28 -1.93
CA LEU A 189 -31.62 -9.95 -3.11
C LEU A 189 -30.84 -11.19 -3.58
N LYS A 190 -31.35 -11.84 -4.63
CA LYS A 190 -30.66 -12.94 -5.32
C LYS A 190 -30.07 -12.43 -6.62
N LEU A 191 -28.79 -12.05 -6.57
CA LEU A 191 -28.06 -11.64 -7.76
C LEU A 191 -27.70 -12.85 -8.62
N SER A 192 -27.79 -12.71 -9.94
CA SER A 192 -27.50 -13.78 -10.89
C SER A 192 -27.05 -13.23 -12.23
N SER A 193 -26.28 -14.02 -12.98
CA SER A 193 -25.79 -13.62 -14.31
C SER A 193 -26.91 -13.39 -15.34
N LYS A 194 -28.16 -13.77 -15.03
CA LYS A 194 -29.33 -13.42 -15.84
C LYS A 194 -29.65 -11.93 -15.82
N GLN A 195 -29.15 -11.19 -14.83
CA GLN A 195 -29.29 -9.74 -14.70
C GLN A 195 -28.12 -8.99 -15.37
N SER A 196 -27.16 -9.71 -15.94
CA SER A 196 -26.12 -9.12 -16.77
C SER A 196 -26.70 -8.54 -18.06
N PRO A 197 -26.12 -7.46 -18.61
CA PRO A 197 -26.64 -6.82 -19.80
C PRO A 197 -26.61 -7.76 -20.99
N SER A 198 -27.73 -7.82 -21.71
CA SER A 198 -27.91 -8.69 -22.88
C SER A 198 -28.02 -7.88 -24.17
N ARG A 199 -28.58 -6.67 -24.08
CA ARG A 199 -28.73 -5.73 -25.20
C ARG A 199 -27.54 -4.80 -25.31
N GLU A 200 -27.22 -4.38 -26.53
CA GLU A 200 -26.08 -3.49 -26.80
C GLU A 200 -26.18 -2.16 -26.02
N LYS A 201 -27.39 -1.59 -25.96
CA LYS A 201 -27.66 -0.38 -25.18
C LYS A 201 -27.34 -0.54 -23.68
N GLU A 202 -27.68 -1.68 -23.08
CA GLU A 202 -27.39 -1.95 -21.67
C GLU A 202 -25.89 -2.09 -21.44
N LYS A 203 -25.17 -2.73 -22.38
CA LYS A 203 -23.70 -2.83 -22.32
C LYS A 203 -23.04 -1.46 -22.43
N GLU A 204 -23.50 -0.60 -23.34
CA GLU A 204 -23.01 0.77 -23.49
C GLU A 204 -23.25 1.62 -22.23
N GLU A 205 -24.39 1.43 -21.56
CA GLU A 205 -24.67 2.07 -20.28
C GLU A 205 -23.73 1.57 -19.18
N MET A 206 -23.54 0.25 -19.06
CA MET A 206 -22.68 -0.35 -18.03
C MET A 206 -21.18 -0.08 -18.26
N GLN A 207 -20.73 0.16 -19.50
CA GLN A 207 -19.35 0.59 -19.78
C GLN A 207 -18.98 1.92 -19.11
N LYS A 208 -19.98 2.78 -18.83
CA LYS A 208 -19.78 4.05 -18.13
C LYS A 208 -19.65 3.87 -16.61
N VAL A 209 -20.07 2.72 -16.09
CA VAL A 209 -20.02 2.40 -14.66
C VAL A 209 -18.64 1.82 -14.34
N SER A 210 -17.92 2.48 -13.44
CA SER A 210 -16.58 2.05 -13.00
C SER A 210 -16.62 0.88 -11.99
N TYR A 211 -17.35 -0.19 -12.32
CA TYR A 211 -17.64 -1.32 -11.44
C TYR A 211 -16.38 -1.99 -10.90
N VAL A 212 -15.46 -2.37 -11.78
CA VAL A 212 -14.17 -2.99 -11.40
C VAL A 212 -13.36 -2.08 -10.48
N SER A 213 -13.41 -0.76 -10.70
CA SER A 213 -12.73 0.21 -9.84
C SER A 213 -13.36 0.27 -8.44
N ALA A 214 -14.69 0.27 -8.36
CA ALA A 214 -15.41 0.23 -7.08
C ALA A 214 -15.10 -1.04 -6.30
N MET A 215 -15.10 -2.18 -6.98
CA MET A 215 -14.72 -3.47 -6.41
C MET A 215 -13.30 -3.47 -5.86
N GLY A 216 -12.33 -2.93 -6.61
CA GLY A 216 -10.95 -2.78 -6.12
C GLY A 216 -10.85 -1.94 -4.85
N SER A 217 -11.59 -0.83 -4.77
CA SER A 217 -11.67 0.01 -3.58
C SER A 217 -12.28 -0.72 -2.38
N LEU A 218 -13.36 -1.46 -2.57
CA LEU A 218 -14.02 -2.23 -1.51
C LEU A 218 -13.18 -3.42 -1.02
N MET A 219 -12.48 -4.10 -1.93
CA MET A 219 -11.54 -5.16 -1.58
C MET A 219 -10.43 -4.65 -0.66
N TYR A 220 -9.90 -3.45 -0.91
CA TYR A 220 -8.93 -2.84 -0.03
C TYR A 220 -9.50 -2.58 1.38
N VAL A 221 -10.74 -2.10 1.46
CA VAL A 221 -11.44 -1.86 2.73
C VAL A 221 -11.63 -3.14 3.55
N ILE A 222 -11.97 -4.25 2.88
CA ILE A 222 -12.12 -5.58 3.52
C ILE A 222 -10.82 -6.09 4.10
N VAL A 223 -9.76 -6.06 3.28
CA VAL A 223 -8.45 -6.62 3.65
C VAL A 223 -7.84 -5.84 4.81
N CYS A 224 -8.22 -4.58 5.02
CA CYS A 224 -7.61 -3.69 5.98
C CYS A 224 -8.40 -3.53 7.29
N THR A 225 -9.65 -3.07 7.27
CA THR A 225 -10.39 -2.77 8.52
C THR A 225 -11.85 -3.21 8.57
N ARG A 226 -12.47 -3.63 7.46
CA ARG A 226 -13.91 -3.95 7.39
C ARG A 226 -14.19 -5.36 6.87
N PRO A 227 -13.80 -6.43 7.59
CA PRO A 227 -14.10 -7.79 7.17
C PRO A 227 -15.62 -8.09 7.15
N ASP A 228 -16.42 -7.29 7.84
CA ASP A 228 -17.88 -7.43 7.92
C ASP A 228 -18.59 -7.26 6.56
N ILE A 229 -18.02 -6.52 5.61
CA ILE A 229 -18.58 -6.40 4.26
C ILE A 229 -18.07 -7.49 3.29
N ALA A 230 -17.21 -8.42 3.75
CA ALA A 230 -16.60 -9.42 2.88
C ALA A 230 -17.62 -10.30 2.16
N HIS A 231 -18.73 -10.63 2.83
CA HIS A 231 -19.79 -11.45 2.24
C HIS A 231 -20.44 -10.75 1.04
N VAL A 232 -20.93 -9.52 1.22
CA VAL A 232 -21.62 -8.80 0.14
C VAL A 232 -20.68 -8.55 -1.04
N VAL A 233 -19.44 -8.13 -0.76
CA VAL A 233 -18.44 -7.88 -1.80
C VAL A 233 -18.08 -9.17 -2.52
N GLY A 234 -18.01 -10.30 -1.82
CA GLY A 234 -17.81 -11.62 -2.42
C GLY A 234 -18.91 -12.01 -3.40
N VAL A 235 -20.18 -11.72 -3.08
CA VAL A 235 -21.32 -11.98 -3.97
C VAL A 235 -21.23 -11.13 -5.23
N VAL A 236 -21.04 -9.82 -5.10
CA VAL A 236 -21.00 -8.90 -6.26
C VAL A 236 -19.74 -9.11 -7.11
N ASN A 237 -18.62 -9.52 -6.51
CA ASN A 237 -17.38 -9.83 -7.23
C ASN A 237 -17.55 -10.93 -8.30
N GLY A 238 -18.56 -11.80 -8.17
CA GLY A 238 -18.88 -12.83 -9.16
C GLY A 238 -19.28 -12.27 -10.54
N PHE A 239 -19.64 -10.99 -10.63
CA PHE A 239 -20.14 -10.36 -11.85
C PHE A 239 -19.15 -9.40 -12.53
N LEU A 240 -17.88 -9.37 -12.08
CA LEU A 240 -16.84 -8.46 -12.59
C LEU A 240 -16.72 -8.41 -14.13
N SER A 241 -16.90 -9.53 -14.80
CA SER A 241 -16.74 -9.64 -16.26
C SER A 241 -17.88 -9.04 -17.06
N ASN A 242 -19.10 -9.06 -16.51
CA ASN A 242 -20.30 -8.55 -17.18
C ASN A 242 -21.33 -8.06 -16.14
N PRO A 243 -21.02 -6.96 -15.40
CA PRO A 243 -21.92 -6.45 -14.37
C PRO A 243 -23.17 -5.83 -15.02
N GLY A 244 -24.33 -6.07 -14.41
CA GLY A 244 -25.60 -5.46 -14.77
C GLY A 244 -25.96 -4.36 -13.78
N LYS A 245 -27.05 -3.65 -14.04
CA LYS A 245 -27.46 -2.51 -13.20
C LYS A 245 -27.87 -2.93 -11.79
N GLU A 246 -28.37 -4.14 -11.66
CA GLU A 246 -28.76 -4.77 -10.39
C GLU A 246 -27.56 -5.28 -9.58
N HIS A 247 -26.40 -5.49 -10.21
CA HIS A 247 -25.15 -5.95 -9.57
C HIS A 247 -24.36 -4.79 -8.95
#